data_AF-A0A497LJY5-F1
#
_entry.id   AF-A0A497LJY5-F1
#
_cell.length_a   1.000
_cell.length_b   1.000
_cell.length_c   1.000
_cell.angle_alpha   90.00
_cell.angle_beta   90.00
_cell.angle_gamma   90.00
#
_symmetry.space_group_name_H-M   'P 1'
#
loop_
_entity.id
_entity.type
_entity.pdbx_description
1 polymer ?
#
loop_
_entity_poly.entity_id
_entity_poly.type
_entity_poly.pdbx_seq_one_letter_code
_entity_poly.pdbx_strand_id
1 'polypeptide(L)'
;AILPGGVEHKLFMGFPREAEIWKAVSAVVPAVRAVNLTAGGCGWLHAVVAIEKNVDGDAKNAILAAFSAHPSLKHVVVVDPDIDVYDPEQVEWAIATRFQADEDLVIIRGARGSTLDPSADQETGLTTKVGLDATIPIGLDRRAFSRARIPMSDRVRELLRRLRGA
;
A
#
# COMPACT_ATOMS: atom_id res chain seq x y z
N ALA A 1 29.13 9.56 3.94
CA ALA A 1 28.82 8.88 2.66
C ALA A 1 27.53 8.10 2.84
N ILE A 2 26.69 8.01 1.81
CA ILE A 2 25.44 7.21 1.87
C ILE A 2 25.79 5.76 1.54
N LEU A 3 25.34 4.80 2.36
CA LEU A 3 25.55 3.37 2.11
C LEU A 3 24.63 2.86 0.98
N PRO A 4 25.16 2.30 -0.12
CA PRO A 4 24.34 1.68 -1.16
C PRO A 4 23.46 0.57 -0.58
N GLY A 5 22.16 0.64 -0.84
CA GLY A 5 21.17 -0.28 -0.28
C GLY A 5 20.85 -0.06 1.21
N GLY A 6 21.51 0.89 1.87
CA GLY A 6 21.18 1.32 3.23
C GLY A 6 19.88 2.11 3.31
N VAL A 7 19.42 2.39 4.53
CA VAL A 7 18.14 3.10 4.77
C VAL A 7 18.17 4.51 4.18
N GLU A 8 19.27 5.23 4.32
CA GLU A 8 19.42 6.60 3.77
C GLU A 8 19.27 6.59 2.25
N HIS A 9 19.90 5.64 1.56
CA HIS A 9 19.75 5.47 0.11
C HIS A 9 18.29 5.24 -0.28
N LYS A 10 17.60 4.32 0.40
CA LYS A 10 16.19 4.00 0.11
C LYS A 10 15.27 5.20 0.37
N LEU A 11 15.50 5.95 1.45
CA LEU A 11 14.69 7.12 1.78
C LEU A 11 14.85 8.24 0.76
N PHE A 12 16.09 8.61 0.41
CA PHE A 12 16.34 9.67 -0.57
C PHE A 12 15.81 9.34 -1.96
N MET A 13 15.83 8.06 -2.32
CA MET A 13 15.33 7.58 -3.60
C MET A 13 13.79 7.41 -3.61
N GLY A 14 13.23 6.81 -2.56
CA GLY A 14 11.82 6.41 -2.48
C GLY A 14 10.88 7.54 -2.08
N PHE A 15 11.25 8.38 -1.12
CA PHE A 15 10.34 9.42 -0.59
C PHE A 15 9.80 10.38 -1.68
N PRO A 16 10.63 10.89 -2.62
CA PRO A 16 10.10 11.68 -3.73
C PRO A 16 9.10 10.91 -4.60
N ARG A 17 9.26 9.59 -4.75
CA ARG A 17 8.32 8.75 -5.51
C ARG A 17 7.02 8.52 -4.74
N GLU A 18 7.06 8.38 -3.42
CA GLU A 18 5.85 8.34 -2.60
C GLU A 18 5.03 9.63 -2.78
N ALA A 19 5.68 10.79 -2.83
CA ALA A 19 5.01 12.07 -3.08
C ALA A 19 4.38 12.16 -4.48
N GLU A 20 5.06 11.67 -5.52
CA GLU A 20 4.51 11.61 -6.88
C GLU A 20 3.32 10.64 -6.98
N ILE A 21 3.42 9.47 -6.33
CA ILE A 21 2.30 8.51 -6.23
C ILE A 21 1.13 9.17 -5.51
N TRP A 22 1.36 9.81 -4.36
CA TRP A 22 0.33 10.53 -3.61
C TRP A 22 -0.40 11.53 -4.51
N LYS A 23 0.37 12.36 -5.23
CA LYS A 23 -0.18 13.40 -6.11
C LYS A 23 -1.01 12.79 -7.24
N ALA A 24 -0.51 11.77 -7.91
CA ALA A 24 -1.20 11.13 -9.02
C ALA A 24 -2.49 10.42 -8.57
N VAL A 25 -2.44 9.69 -7.45
CA VAL A 25 -3.61 9.02 -6.90
C VAL A 25 -4.65 10.03 -6.42
N SER A 26 -4.23 11.11 -5.74
CA SER A 26 -5.14 12.18 -5.28
C SER A 26 -5.89 12.87 -6.42
N ALA A 27 -5.41 12.78 -7.66
CA ALA A 27 -6.09 13.34 -8.82
C ALA A 27 -7.25 12.45 -9.32
N VAL A 28 -7.33 11.19 -8.89
CA VAL A 28 -8.30 10.20 -9.41
C VAL A 28 -9.18 9.58 -8.34
N VAL A 29 -8.90 9.81 -7.04
CA VAL A 29 -9.73 9.32 -5.92
C VAL A 29 -10.10 10.47 -4.96
N PRO A 30 -11.16 10.33 -4.14
CA PRO A 30 -11.62 11.38 -3.23
C PRO A 30 -10.57 11.84 -2.22
N ALA A 31 -9.88 10.90 -1.57
CA ALA A 31 -8.81 11.21 -0.63
C ALA A 31 -7.79 10.08 -0.55
N VAL A 32 -6.53 10.47 -0.43
CA VAL A 32 -5.40 9.60 -0.11
C VAL A 32 -5.02 9.85 1.34
N ARG A 33 -4.81 8.79 2.11
CA ARG A 33 -4.46 8.90 3.53
C ARG A 33 -2.99 8.65 3.80
N ALA A 34 -2.37 7.72 3.07
CA ALA A 34 -0.97 7.34 3.22
C ALA A 34 -0.45 6.68 1.94
N VAL A 35 0.85 6.84 1.68
CA VAL A 35 1.60 6.13 0.64
C VAL A 35 2.90 5.66 1.28
N ASN A 36 3.26 4.40 1.07
CA ASN A 36 4.50 3.81 1.56
C ASN A 36 5.14 2.94 0.48
N LEU A 37 6.37 3.24 0.08
CA LEU A 37 7.24 2.32 -0.62
C LEU A 37 7.92 1.42 0.41
N THR A 38 7.41 0.19 0.50
CA THR A 38 7.73 -0.73 1.59
C THR A 38 9.23 -1.07 1.67
N ALA A 39 9.71 -1.30 2.88
CA ALA A 39 11.10 -1.72 3.12
C ALA A 39 11.45 -3.04 2.41
N GLY A 40 10.50 -3.99 2.35
CA GLY A 40 10.64 -5.27 1.64
C GLY A 40 10.72 -5.09 0.12
N GLY A 41 10.04 -4.08 -0.44
CA GLY A 41 10.22 -3.64 -1.83
C GLY A 41 11.43 -2.74 -2.06
N CYS A 42 12.38 -2.71 -1.11
CA CYS A 42 13.58 -1.87 -1.14
C CYS A 42 13.31 -0.36 -1.26
N GLY A 43 12.13 0.12 -0.85
CA GLY A 43 11.74 1.53 -1.05
C GLY A 43 11.56 1.92 -2.52
N TRP A 44 11.22 0.95 -3.39
CA TRP A 44 11.18 1.15 -4.84
C TRP A 44 10.13 0.29 -5.56
N LEU A 45 10.15 -1.03 -5.36
CA LEU A 45 9.40 -1.97 -6.21
C LEU A 45 7.98 -2.25 -5.73
N HIS A 46 7.63 -1.93 -4.49
CA HIS A 46 6.35 -2.27 -3.89
C HIS A 46 5.78 -1.11 -3.08
N ALA A 47 4.58 -0.66 -3.44
CA ALA A 47 3.86 0.42 -2.78
C ALA A 47 2.61 -0.11 -2.07
N VAL A 48 2.29 0.51 -0.94
CA VAL A 48 0.97 0.41 -0.28
C VAL A 48 0.35 1.80 -0.25
N VAL A 49 -0.91 1.90 -0.65
CA VAL A 49 -1.64 3.17 -0.75
C VAL A 49 -2.94 3.05 0.03
N ALA A 50 -3.11 3.87 1.07
CA ALA A 50 -4.37 3.96 1.80
C ALA A 50 -5.26 5.05 1.19
N ILE A 51 -6.49 4.71 0.82
CA ILE A 51 -7.44 5.65 0.21
C ILE A 51 -8.80 5.61 0.90
N GLU A 52 -9.56 6.70 0.78
CA GLU A 52 -11.01 6.71 1.00
C GLU A 52 -11.72 6.58 -0.34
N LYS A 53 -12.44 5.46 -0.54
CA LYS A 53 -13.25 5.22 -1.74
C LYS A 53 -14.61 5.92 -1.62
N ASN A 54 -15.10 6.44 -2.75
CA ASN A 54 -16.51 6.80 -2.93
C ASN A 54 -17.24 5.70 -3.72
N VAL A 55 -16.55 5.04 -4.65
CA VAL A 55 -17.07 3.91 -5.45
C VAL A 55 -16.02 2.80 -5.56
N ASP A 56 -16.43 1.55 -5.79
CA ASP A 56 -15.49 0.40 -5.81
C ASP A 56 -14.42 0.47 -6.92
N GLY A 57 -14.66 1.21 -8.00
CA GLY A 57 -13.67 1.43 -9.05
C GLY A 57 -12.48 2.32 -8.62
N ASP A 58 -12.59 3.07 -7.52
CA ASP A 58 -11.57 4.04 -7.10
C ASP A 58 -10.23 3.37 -6.78
N ALA A 59 -10.25 2.18 -6.17
CA ALA A 59 -9.01 1.47 -5.86
C ALA A 59 -8.28 0.99 -7.13
N LYS A 60 -9.01 0.55 -8.17
CA LYS A 60 -8.40 0.21 -9.47
C LYS A 60 -7.84 1.45 -10.17
N ASN A 61 -8.51 2.60 -10.08
CA ASN A 61 -7.97 3.87 -10.58
C ASN A 61 -6.68 4.26 -9.83
N ALA A 62 -6.65 4.11 -8.50
CA ALA A 62 -5.47 4.35 -7.68
C ALA A 62 -4.30 3.44 -8.07
N ILE A 63 -4.54 2.14 -8.32
CA ILE A 63 -3.52 1.19 -8.80
C ILE A 63 -2.88 1.70 -10.10
N LEU A 64 -3.70 2.07 -11.09
CA LEU A 64 -3.21 2.55 -12.39
C LEU A 64 -2.46 3.88 -12.26
N ALA A 65 -2.96 4.80 -11.44
CA ALA A 65 -2.30 6.08 -11.17
C ALA A 65 -0.93 5.88 -10.48
N ALA A 66 -0.84 4.97 -9.51
CA ALA A 66 0.43 4.63 -8.86
C ALA A 66 1.46 4.07 -9.84
N PHE A 67 1.05 3.17 -10.75
CA PHE A 67 1.95 2.67 -11.80
C PHE A 67 2.39 3.75 -12.79
N SER A 68 1.49 4.70 -13.11
CA SER A 68 1.84 5.83 -13.98
C SER A 68 2.84 6.78 -13.31
N ALA A 69 2.68 7.04 -12.01
CA ALA A 69 3.57 7.92 -11.24
C ALA A 69 4.97 7.33 -11.01
N HIS A 70 5.07 6.01 -10.90
CA HIS A 70 6.34 5.32 -10.67
C HIS A 70 6.58 4.20 -11.70
N PRO A 71 7.29 4.48 -12.81
CA PRO A 71 7.50 3.51 -13.90
C PRO A 71 8.20 2.21 -13.48
N SER A 72 9.06 2.24 -12.45
CA SER A 72 9.76 1.04 -11.95
C SER A 72 8.95 0.22 -10.96
N LEU A 73 7.82 0.74 -10.47
CA LEU A 73 6.97 0.09 -9.49
C LEU A 73 6.43 -1.23 -10.05
N LYS A 74 6.58 -2.32 -9.30
CA LYS A 74 6.16 -3.64 -9.74
C LYS A 74 4.82 -4.02 -9.12
N HIS A 75 4.67 -3.78 -7.83
CA HIS A 75 3.49 -4.16 -7.07
C HIS A 75 2.85 -2.96 -6.38
N VAL A 76 1.52 -2.94 -6.31
CA VAL A 76 0.74 -1.95 -5.54
C VAL A 76 -0.37 -2.66 -4.78
N VAL A 77 -0.50 -2.37 -3.48
CA VAL A 77 -1.65 -2.79 -2.67
C VAL A 77 -2.41 -1.54 -2.26
N VAL A 78 -3.70 -1.49 -2.56
CA VAL A 78 -4.58 -0.41 -2.13
C VAL A 78 -5.40 -0.90 -0.94
N VAL A 79 -5.43 -0.11 0.13
CA VAL A 79 -6.08 -0.46 1.41
C VAL A 79 -6.97 0.68 1.90
N ASP A 80 -7.87 0.36 2.83
CA ASP A 80 -8.67 1.36 3.53
C ASP A 80 -7.83 2.20 4.51
N PRO A 81 -8.33 3.35 4.99
CA PRO A 81 -7.61 4.23 5.92
C PRO A 81 -7.42 3.65 7.33
N ASP A 82 -8.10 2.55 7.67
CA ASP A 82 -7.94 1.88 8.97
C ASP A 82 -6.74 0.94 9.01
N ILE A 83 -6.05 0.74 7.88
CA ILE A 83 -4.82 -0.04 7.75
C ILE A 83 -3.61 0.89 7.84
N ASP A 84 -2.70 0.62 8.79
CA ASP A 84 -1.41 1.28 8.81
C ASP A 84 -0.50 0.74 7.69
N VAL A 85 -0.21 1.57 6.69
CA VAL A 85 0.62 1.20 5.53
C VAL A 85 2.08 0.91 5.90
N TYR A 86 2.53 1.34 7.08
CA TYR A 86 3.89 1.08 7.58
C TYR A 86 4.00 -0.21 8.41
N ASP A 87 2.87 -0.84 8.74
CA ASP A 87 2.79 -2.11 9.44
C ASP A 87 2.50 -3.25 8.43
N PRO A 88 3.51 -4.06 8.05
CA PRO A 88 3.32 -5.11 7.05
C PRO A 88 2.28 -6.16 7.45
N GLU A 89 2.12 -6.43 8.75
CA GLU A 89 1.14 -7.40 9.25
C GLU A 89 -0.28 -6.87 9.05
N GLN A 90 -0.49 -5.55 9.16
CA GLN A 90 -1.78 -4.94 8.86
C GLN A 90 -2.14 -5.00 7.39
N VAL A 91 -1.18 -4.74 6.52
CA VAL A 91 -1.36 -4.83 5.06
C VAL A 91 -1.61 -6.27 4.63
N GLU A 92 -0.84 -7.22 5.14
CA GLU A 92 -1.04 -8.65 4.87
C GLU A 92 -2.42 -9.12 5.31
N TRP A 93 -2.87 -8.72 6.50
CA TRP A 93 -4.22 -9.03 6.96
C TRP A 93 -5.32 -8.45 6.07
N ALA A 94 -5.15 -7.22 5.56
CA ALA A 94 -6.09 -6.63 4.60
C ALA A 94 -6.16 -7.49 3.33
N ILE A 95 -5.02 -7.91 2.77
CA ILE A 95 -4.98 -8.82 1.62
C ILE A 95 -5.65 -10.16 1.96
N ALA A 96 -5.42 -10.71 3.16
CA ALA A 96 -5.97 -12.01 3.53
C ALA A 96 -7.50 -12.00 3.72
N THR A 97 -8.09 -10.84 4.06
CA THR A 97 -9.48 -10.77 4.55
C THR A 97 -10.40 -9.85 3.75
N ARG A 98 -9.86 -9.05 2.83
CA ARG A 98 -10.62 -8.04 2.05
C ARG A 98 -10.38 -8.14 0.53
N PHE A 99 -9.75 -9.20 0.05
CA PHE A 99 -9.36 -9.35 -1.35
C PHE A 99 -9.82 -10.70 -1.91
N GLN A 100 -10.42 -10.69 -3.10
CA GLN A 100 -10.77 -11.84 -3.92
C GLN A 100 -10.09 -11.73 -5.28
N ALA A 101 -9.22 -12.68 -5.62
CA ALA A 101 -8.28 -12.53 -6.73
C ALA A 101 -8.95 -12.48 -8.13
N ASP A 102 -10.14 -13.02 -8.29
CA ASP A 102 -10.92 -12.99 -9.52
C ASP A 102 -11.56 -11.62 -9.79
N GLU A 103 -11.81 -10.83 -8.74
CA GLU A 103 -12.45 -9.52 -8.84
C GLU A 103 -11.45 -8.37 -8.62
N ASP A 104 -10.53 -8.52 -7.67
CA ASP A 104 -9.73 -7.43 -7.10
C ASP A 104 -8.31 -7.35 -7.67
N LEU A 105 -7.85 -8.37 -8.39
CA LEU A 105 -6.51 -8.42 -8.95
C LEU A 105 -6.42 -7.67 -10.29
N VAL A 106 -5.40 -6.83 -10.43
CA VAL A 106 -5.04 -6.15 -11.68
C VAL A 106 -3.69 -6.66 -12.15
N ILE A 107 -3.62 -7.19 -13.38
CA ILE A 107 -2.38 -7.69 -13.99
C ILE A 107 -2.08 -6.91 -15.27
N ILE A 108 -0.91 -6.29 -15.35
CA ILE A 108 -0.41 -5.62 -16.56
C ILE A 108 0.85 -6.35 -17.03
N ARG A 109 0.72 -7.14 -18.09
CA ARG A 109 1.82 -7.92 -18.69
C ARG A 109 2.64 -7.05 -19.64
N GLY A 110 3.95 -7.31 -19.71
CA GLY A 110 4.84 -6.68 -20.69
C GLY A 110 5.03 -5.17 -20.48
N ALA A 111 4.87 -4.67 -19.25
CA ALA A 111 5.11 -3.28 -18.92
C ALA A 111 6.61 -3.05 -18.62
N ARG A 112 7.12 -1.85 -18.87
CA ARG A 112 8.49 -1.51 -18.43
C ARG A 112 8.60 -1.57 -16.91
N GLY A 113 9.67 -2.18 -16.42
CA GLY A 113 9.96 -2.33 -15.00
C GLY A 113 11.28 -1.69 -14.59
N SER A 114 11.78 -2.09 -13.42
CA SER A 114 13.13 -1.78 -12.99
C SER A 114 14.12 -2.74 -13.65
N THR A 115 15.20 -2.22 -14.24
CA THR A 115 16.33 -3.05 -14.71
C THR A 115 17.13 -3.66 -13.55
N LEU A 116 16.88 -3.23 -12.30
CA LEU A 116 17.48 -3.81 -11.10
C LEU A 116 16.66 -4.98 -10.54
N ASP A 117 15.46 -5.25 -11.06
CA ASP A 117 14.69 -6.45 -10.71
C ASP A 117 15.23 -7.64 -11.50
N PRO A 118 15.87 -8.63 -10.85
CA PRO A 118 16.46 -9.77 -11.55
C PRO A 118 15.41 -10.72 -12.15
N SER A 119 14.13 -10.60 -11.77
CA SER A 119 13.05 -11.41 -12.34
C SER A 119 12.39 -10.78 -13.57
N ALA A 120 12.72 -9.52 -13.89
CA ALA A 120 12.33 -8.93 -15.16
C ALA A 120 13.13 -9.55 -16.31
N ASP A 121 12.62 -9.41 -17.53
CA ASP A 121 13.41 -9.72 -18.72
C ASP A 121 14.59 -8.73 -18.81
N GLN A 122 15.82 -9.24 -18.71
CA GLN A 122 17.03 -8.43 -18.66
C GLN A 122 17.44 -7.86 -20.01
N GLU A 123 16.93 -8.42 -21.12
CA GLU A 123 17.20 -7.91 -22.46
C GLU A 123 16.23 -6.77 -22.80
N THR A 124 14.95 -6.94 -22.47
CA THR A 124 13.90 -5.98 -22.85
C THR A 124 13.52 -4.99 -21.74
N GLY A 125 13.86 -5.29 -20.48
CA GLY A 125 13.48 -4.52 -19.30
C GLY A 125 11.98 -4.61 -18.97
N LEU A 126 11.30 -5.62 -19.51
CA LEU A 126 9.87 -5.82 -19.35
C LEU A 126 9.58 -6.72 -18.13
N THR A 127 8.46 -6.43 -17.47
CA THR A 127 7.98 -7.20 -16.31
C THR A 127 6.46 -7.28 -16.33
N THR A 128 5.90 -8.06 -15.42
CA THR A 128 4.47 -8.02 -15.11
C THR A 128 4.26 -7.20 -13.85
N LYS A 129 3.39 -6.19 -13.95
CA LYS A 129 2.96 -5.38 -12.80
C LYS A 129 1.68 -5.96 -12.22
N VAL A 130 1.55 -5.92 -10.90
CA VAL A 130 0.42 -6.51 -10.18
C VAL A 130 -0.13 -5.51 -9.16
N GLY A 131 -1.42 -5.20 -9.28
CA GLY A 131 -2.16 -4.37 -8.32
C GLY A 131 -3.19 -5.19 -7.57
N LEU A 132 -3.31 -4.98 -6.26
CA LEU A 132 -4.28 -5.63 -5.40
C LEU A 132 -5.20 -4.56 -4.80
N ASP A 133 -6.50 -4.73 -5.01
CA ASP A 133 -7.52 -3.99 -4.28
C ASP A 133 -7.89 -4.74 -2.99
N ALA A 134 -7.31 -4.34 -1.85
CA ALA A 134 -7.61 -4.91 -0.54
C ALA A 134 -8.51 -3.99 0.29
N THR A 135 -9.44 -3.29 -0.39
CA THR A 135 -10.39 -2.36 0.24
C THR A 135 -11.75 -3.00 0.44
N ILE A 136 -12.49 -2.56 1.46
CA ILE A 136 -13.85 -3.04 1.73
C ILE A 136 -14.80 -2.61 0.59
N PRO A 137 -15.60 -3.51 0.02
CA PRO A 137 -16.60 -3.16 -0.99
C PRO A 137 -17.64 -2.14 -0.48
N ILE A 138 -18.02 -1.19 -1.33
CA ILE A 138 -19.06 -0.21 -1.01
C ILE A 138 -20.41 -0.93 -0.83
N GLY A 139 -21.18 -0.49 0.17
CA GLY A 139 -22.50 -1.05 0.48
C GLY A 139 -22.48 -2.22 1.46
N LEU A 140 -21.31 -2.77 1.80
CA LEU A 140 -21.18 -3.73 2.90
C LEU A 140 -21.00 -3.02 4.24
N ASP A 141 -21.44 -3.67 5.33
CA ASP A 141 -21.22 -3.15 6.68
C ASP A 141 -19.74 -3.24 7.05
N ARG A 142 -19.07 -2.08 7.15
CA ARG A 142 -17.66 -1.99 7.56
C ARG A 142 -17.38 -2.63 8.92
N ARG A 143 -18.38 -2.78 9.79
CA ARG A 143 -18.20 -3.46 11.10
C ARG A 143 -17.84 -4.94 10.93
N ALA A 144 -18.35 -5.60 9.88
CA ALA A 144 -18.03 -6.99 9.58
C ALA A 144 -16.54 -7.19 9.20
N PHE A 145 -15.90 -6.13 8.73
CA PHE A 145 -14.48 -6.11 8.31
C PHE A 145 -13.58 -5.42 9.34
N SER A 146 -14.13 -5.06 10.51
CA SER A 146 -13.36 -4.40 11.56
C SER A 146 -12.63 -5.42 12.42
N ARG A 147 -11.38 -5.11 12.79
CA ARG A 147 -10.62 -5.95 13.73
C ARG A 147 -11.32 -6.00 15.08
N ALA A 148 -11.41 -7.20 15.66
CA ALA A 148 -11.89 -7.36 17.02
C ALA A 148 -11.01 -6.53 17.97
N ARG A 149 -11.64 -5.68 18.77
CA ARG A 149 -10.96 -4.86 19.77
C ARG A 149 -11.22 -5.45 21.15
N ILE A 150 -10.18 -5.49 21.98
CA ILE A 150 -10.36 -5.80 23.40
C ILE A 150 -11.22 -4.68 24.01
N PRO A 151 -12.36 -4.98 24.64
CA PRO A 151 -13.19 -3.96 25.26
C PRO A 151 -12.41 -3.27 26.39
N MET A 152 -12.12 -1.99 26.20
CA MET A 152 -11.34 -1.18 27.13
C MET A 152 -12.25 -0.52 28.17
N SER A 153 -12.44 -1.17 29.33
CA SER A 153 -13.09 -0.55 30.48
C SER A 153 -12.27 0.63 31.01
N ASP A 154 -12.93 1.57 31.69
CA ASP A 154 -12.26 2.75 32.27
C ASP A 154 -11.15 2.34 33.25
N ARG A 155 -11.37 1.27 34.02
CA ARG A 155 -10.36 0.68 34.91
C ARG A 155 -9.12 0.22 34.14
N VAL A 156 -9.29 -0.46 33.00
CA VAL A 156 -8.15 -0.94 32.19
C VAL A 156 -7.43 0.25 31.53
N ARG A 157 -8.16 1.28 31.07
CA ARG A 157 -7.55 2.50 30.52
C ARG A 157 -6.72 3.24 31.57
N GLU A 158 -7.22 3.33 32.80
CA GLU A 158 -6.51 3.97 33.90
C GLU A 158 -5.28 3.17 34.31
N LEU A 159 -5.38 1.84 34.39
CA LEU A 159 -4.25 0.95 34.67
C LEU A 159 -3.15 1.08 33.61
N LEU A 160 -3.50 1.05 32.32
CA LEU A 160 -2.51 1.23 31.24
C LEU A 160 -1.86 2.61 31.27
N ARG A 161 -2.60 3.68 31.62
CA ARG A 161 -2.02 5.02 31.80
C ARG A 161 -0.99 5.03 32.92
N ARG A 162 -1.29 4.37 34.05
CA ARG A 162 -0.33 4.23 35.17
C ARG A 162 0.92 3.42 34.77
N LEU A 163 0.74 2.34 34.00
CA LEU A 163 1.85 1.48 33.57
C LEU A 163 2.72 2.08 32.46
N ARG A 164 2.17 2.94 31.58
CA ARG A 164 2.94 3.64 30.52
C ARG A 164 3.63 4.92 31.01
N GLY A 165 3.29 5.40 32.20
CA GLY A 165 3.88 6.57 32.85
C GLY A 165 4.97 6.24 33.88
N ALA A 166 5.32 4.96 34.03
CA ALA A 166 6.44 4.45 34.82
C ALA A 166 7.50 3.88 33.89
#